data_AF-A0A3Q2PMK7-F1
#
_entry.id   AF-A0A3Q2PMK7-F1
#
_cell.length_a   1.000
_cell.length_b   1.000
_cell.length_c   1.000
_cell.angle_alpha   90.00
_cell.angle_beta   90.00
_cell.angle_gamma   90.00
#
_symmetry.space_group_name_H-M   'P 1'
#
loop_
_entity.id
_entity.type
_entity.pdbx_description
1 polymer ?
#
loop_
_entity_poly.entity_id
_entity_poly.type
_entity_poly.pdbx_seq_one_letter_code
_entity_poly.pdbx_strand_id
1 'polypeptide(L)'
;KFSFIETSDLSRTKFGGKNSRVLKSKAGASVSIPCLYDSQYRNHVKYLCEGYYWDSCSKAINTSSQHGSGKYSIFDDKNQTIFSVTIKHLRVENTHYWFTTGKHYTPSLYVDNQEVTGFIGEDVTINCPYRTSGEMKWCKLGRDCVTGVSGSIDGTTVNINTKATSVFSVTMRGLMPRSSGWYYCDNGNFQMPVHLTVTAKPTGK
;
A
#
# COMPACT_ATOMS: atom_id res chain seq x y z
N LYS A 1 -0.14 -6.31 10.65
CA LYS A 1 -0.67 -5.20 9.80
C LYS A 1 0.47 -4.31 9.31
N PHE A 2 0.41 -3.80 8.09
CA PHE A 2 1.39 -2.85 7.53
C PHE A 2 0.76 -1.46 7.44
N SER A 3 1.59 -0.42 7.43
CA SER A 3 1.15 0.96 7.22
C SER A 3 2.13 1.64 6.26
N PHE A 4 1.58 2.50 5.39
CA PHE A 4 2.30 3.25 4.35
C PHE A 4 2.03 4.75 4.54
N ILE A 5 3.05 5.58 4.33
CA ILE A 5 2.95 7.04 4.38
C ILE A 5 3.79 7.66 3.26
N GLU A 6 3.19 8.62 2.53
CA GLU A 6 3.86 9.49 1.57
C GLU A 6 4.02 10.91 2.16
N THR A 7 5.17 11.56 1.98
CA THR A 7 5.45 12.88 2.60
C THR A 7 4.96 14.09 1.81
N SER A 8 4.72 13.98 0.50
CA SER A 8 3.97 14.97 -0.30
C SER A 8 2.53 15.17 0.23
N ASP A 9 2.09 14.16 0.97
CA ASP A 9 0.72 13.88 1.26
C ASP A 9 0.40 14.19 2.75
N LEU A 10 1.38 14.62 3.57
CA LEU A 10 1.13 15.14 4.94
C LEU A 10 0.24 16.41 4.98
N SER A 11 -0.02 17.03 3.83
CA SER A 11 -1.05 18.05 3.67
C SER A 11 -2.45 17.47 3.37
N ARG A 12 -2.56 16.23 2.87
CA ARG A 12 -3.79 15.46 2.54
C ARG A 12 -3.64 13.91 2.47
N THR A 13 -3.25 13.15 3.51
CA THR A 13 -3.21 11.65 3.40
C THR A 13 -4.32 10.91 4.15
N LYS A 14 -4.88 9.90 3.48
CA LYS A 14 -5.58 8.74 4.06
C LYS A 14 -4.59 7.58 4.27
N PHE A 15 -4.55 7.05 5.48
CA PHE A 15 -3.72 5.90 5.85
C PHE A 15 -4.40 4.58 5.48
N GLY A 16 -3.69 3.69 4.78
CA GLY A 16 -4.13 2.32 4.48
C GLY A 16 -3.96 1.39 5.69
N GLY A 17 -4.91 1.44 6.62
CA GLY A 17 -5.03 0.51 7.74
C GLY A 17 -6.29 0.85 8.55
N LYS A 18 -7.12 -0.14 8.90
CA LYS A 18 -8.27 0.11 9.79
C LYS A 18 -7.73 0.68 11.13
N ASN A 19 -8.05 1.95 11.38
CA ASN A 19 -7.65 2.81 12.51
C ASN A 19 -6.29 3.54 12.42
N SER A 20 -6.17 4.46 11.46
CA SER A 20 -5.06 5.42 11.43
C SER A 20 -5.59 6.85 11.43
N ARG A 21 -5.21 7.64 12.44
CA ARG A 21 -5.54 9.08 12.56
C ARG A 21 -4.50 9.91 11.82
N VAL A 22 -4.99 10.89 11.07
CA VAL A 22 -4.17 11.81 10.26
C VAL A 22 -3.53 12.89 11.15
N LEU A 23 -2.21 13.04 11.05
CA LEU A 23 -1.46 14.16 11.64
C LEU A 23 -1.06 15.12 10.52
N LYS A 24 -1.66 16.32 10.49
CA LYS A 24 -1.20 17.41 9.62
C LYS A 24 0.08 18.01 10.23
N SER A 25 1.20 17.99 9.51
CA SER A 25 2.46 18.56 10.00
C SER A 25 3.07 19.55 9.00
N LYS A 26 3.68 20.63 9.52
CA LYS A 26 4.41 21.63 8.72
C LYS A 26 5.82 21.13 8.38
N ALA A 27 6.40 21.63 7.29
CA ALA A 27 7.80 21.40 6.95
C ALA A 27 8.73 21.79 8.13
N GLY A 28 9.74 20.96 8.41
CA GLY A 28 10.62 21.13 9.56
C GLY A 28 10.06 20.60 10.89
N ALA A 29 8.78 20.24 10.98
CA ALA A 29 8.22 19.60 12.16
C ALA A 29 8.71 18.16 12.31
N SER A 30 8.66 17.66 13.55
CA SER A 30 8.83 16.24 13.84
C SER A 30 7.44 15.60 13.98
N VAL A 31 7.22 14.47 13.32
CA VAL A 31 5.96 13.70 13.43
C VAL A 31 6.23 12.40 14.17
N SER A 32 5.33 12.03 15.09
CA SER A 32 5.37 10.73 15.77
C SER A 32 4.16 9.90 15.35
N ILE A 33 4.41 8.70 14.84
CA ILE A 33 3.42 7.86 14.19
C ILE A 33 3.30 6.56 14.99
N PRO A 34 2.17 6.34 15.68
CA PRO A 34 1.90 5.08 16.35
C PRO A 34 1.44 4.01 15.35
N CYS A 35 1.99 2.81 15.47
CA CYS A 35 1.71 1.66 14.65
C CYS A 35 1.29 0.48 15.53
N LEU A 36 0.00 0.13 15.45
CA LEU A 36 -0.56 -1.05 16.10
C LEU A 36 -0.10 -2.33 15.40
N TYR A 37 0.22 -3.36 16.18
CA TYR A 37 0.56 -4.69 15.66
C TYR A 37 -0.16 -5.79 16.42
N ASP A 38 -0.33 -6.94 15.78
CA ASP A 38 -1.01 -8.08 16.40
C ASP A 38 -0.11 -8.71 17.48
N SER A 39 -0.70 -9.22 18.56
CA SER A 39 0.03 -9.73 19.74
C SER A 39 1.10 -10.78 19.42
N GLN A 40 0.93 -11.57 18.36
CA GLN A 40 1.94 -12.51 17.85
C GLN A 40 3.28 -11.84 17.48
N TYR A 41 3.27 -10.55 17.16
CA TYR A 41 4.46 -9.77 16.81
C TYR A 41 5.11 -9.03 18.00
N ARG A 42 4.65 -9.27 19.23
CA ARG A 42 5.15 -8.62 20.46
C ARG A 42 6.65 -8.72 20.65
N ASN A 43 7.23 -9.87 20.33
CA ASN A 43 8.68 -10.10 20.49
C ASN A 43 9.49 -9.87 19.21
N HIS A 44 8.85 -9.45 18.11
CA HIS A 44 9.53 -9.20 16.85
C HIS A 44 10.13 -7.79 16.83
N VAL A 45 11.29 -7.66 16.17
CA VAL A 45 11.91 -6.36 15.91
C VAL A 45 10.98 -5.53 15.03
N LYS A 46 10.84 -4.24 15.32
CA LYS A 46 10.04 -3.29 14.53
C LYS A 46 10.96 -2.46 13.66
N TYR A 47 10.53 -2.13 12.45
CA TYR A 47 11.34 -1.44 11.45
C TYR A 47 10.59 -0.26 10.85
N LEU A 48 11.34 0.79 10.56
CA LEU A 48 11.01 1.81 9.57
C LEU A 48 11.86 1.56 8.33
N CYS A 49 11.24 1.57 7.16
CA CYS A 49 11.91 1.52 5.88
C CYS A 49 11.57 2.77 5.06
N GLU A 50 12.57 3.35 4.40
CA GLU A 50 12.44 4.55 3.56
C GLU A 50 12.71 4.17 2.10
N GLY A 51 11.79 4.48 1.21
CA GLY A 51 11.91 4.19 -0.21
C GLY A 51 10.56 3.98 -0.90
N TYR A 52 10.50 4.32 -2.19
CA TYR A 52 9.29 4.22 -2.99
C TYR A 52 8.74 2.79 -3.03
N TYR A 53 9.59 1.84 -3.39
CA TYR A 53 9.23 0.41 -3.39
C TYR A 53 9.63 -0.24 -2.06
N TRP A 54 8.72 -1.04 -1.50
CA TRP A 54 8.96 -1.78 -0.25
C TRP A 54 10.11 -2.81 -0.35
N ASP A 55 10.24 -3.51 -1.47
CA ASP A 55 11.20 -4.60 -1.65
C ASP A 55 12.65 -4.12 -1.77
N SER A 56 12.83 -2.87 -2.20
CA SER A 56 14.12 -2.18 -2.33
C SER A 56 14.25 -0.98 -1.40
N CYS A 57 13.35 -0.83 -0.42
CA CYS A 57 13.42 0.24 0.55
C CYS A 57 14.69 0.10 1.42
N SER A 58 15.26 1.25 1.78
CA SER A 58 16.41 1.33 2.67
C SER A 58 15.95 1.27 4.13
N LYS A 59 16.48 0.32 4.90
CA LYS A 59 16.17 0.20 6.34
C LYS A 59 16.66 1.47 7.07
N ALA A 60 15.70 2.25 7.57
CA ALA A 60 15.95 3.56 8.16
C ALA A 60 16.28 3.47 9.66
N ILE A 61 15.49 2.70 10.42
CA ILE A 61 15.72 2.43 11.85
C ILE A 61 14.98 1.15 12.26
N ASN A 62 15.43 0.50 13.33
CA ASN A 62 14.73 -0.62 13.94
C ASN A 62 14.91 -0.67 15.46
N THR A 63 14.08 -1.45 16.15
CA THR A 63 14.09 -1.55 17.63
C THR A 63 15.24 -2.37 18.22
N SER A 64 16.03 -3.07 17.40
CA SER A 64 17.23 -3.80 17.84
C SER A 64 18.51 -2.97 17.78
N SER A 65 18.53 -1.91 16.97
CA SER A 65 19.64 -0.96 16.88
C SER A 65 19.40 0.22 17.83
N GLN A 66 20.19 0.30 18.91
CA GLN A 66 20.07 1.34 19.95
C GLN A 66 20.46 2.75 19.48
N HIS A 67 21.06 2.89 18.30
CA HIS A 67 21.41 4.19 17.73
C HIS A 67 20.34 4.63 16.74
N GLY A 68 19.41 5.45 17.20
CA GLY A 68 18.58 6.23 16.29
C GLY A 68 19.47 7.13 15.45
N SER A 69 19.34 7.08 14.13
CA SER A 69 19.94 8.12 13.28
C SER A 69 19.31 9.45 13.68
N GLY A 70 20.06 10.56 13.64
CA GLY A 70 19.54 11.88 14.07
C GLY A 70 18.21 12.30 13.42
N LYS A 71 17.82 11.65 12.30
CA LYS A 71 16.56 11.81 11.56
C LYS A 71 15.40 10.96 12.11
N TYR A 72 15.66 9.78 12.70
CA TYR A 72 14.61 8.83 13.09
C TYR A 72 14.75 8.36 14.55
N SER A 73 13.62 8.19 15.24
CA SER A 73 13.56 7.41 16.48
C SER A 73 12.43 6.39 16.44
N ILE A 74 12.61 5.27 17.14
CA ILE A 74 11.62 4.20 17.22
C ILE A 74 11.51 3.72 18.66
N PHE A 75 10.27 3.48 19.10
CA PHE A 75 9.95 3.00 20.44
C PHE A 75 8.87 1.91 20.34
N ASP A 76 8.97 0.83 21.11
CA ASP A 76 8.03 -0.29 21.07
C ASP A 76 7.39 -0.53 22.45
N ASP A 77 6.11 -0.16 22.59
CA ASP A 77 5.29 -0.49 23.75
C ASP A 77 4.65 -1.87 23.53
N LYS A 78 5.33 -2.88 24.08
CA LYS A 78 4.90 -4.28 24.01
C LYS A 78 3.63 -4.58 24.81
N ASN A 79 3.25 -3.76 25.77
CA ASN A 79 2.04 -3.99 26.56
C ASN A 79 0.81 -3.53 25.78
N GLN A 80 0.92 -2.40 25.09
CA GLN A 80 -0.16 -1.85 24.27
C GLN A 80 -0.17 -2.41 22.85
N THR A 81 0.83 -3.19 22.46
CA THR A 81 1.03 -3.69 21.09
C THR A 81 1.12 -2.55 20.06
N ILE A 82 1.81 -1.47 20.45
CA ILE A 82 1.99 -0.26 19.65
C ILE A 82 3.48 0.07 19.62
N PHE A 83 4.04 0.24 18.42
CA PHE A 83 5.34 0.90 18.28
C PHE A 83 5.17 2.28 17.66
N SER A 84 5.94 3.25 18.14
CA SER A 84 5.91 4.63 17.65
C SER A 84 7.20 4.95 16.92
N VAL A 85 7.09 5.54 15.74
CA VAL A 85 8.22 6.05 14.98
C VAL A 85 8.14 7.56 14.93
N THR A 86 9.23 8.23 15.29
CA THR A 86 9.34 9.69 15.13
C THR A 86 10.28 10.01 13.98
N ILE A 87 9.79 10.79 13.03
CA ILE A 87 10.58 11.33 11.93
C ILE A 87 10.83 12.80 12.25
N LYS A 88 12.10 13.16 12.42
CA LYS A 88 12.53 14.51 12.77
C LYS A 88 12.84 15.33 11.53
N HIS A 89 12.51 16.62 11.56
CA HIS A 89 12.79 17.58 10.49
C HIS A 89 12.29 17.11 9.12
N LEU A 90 10.98 16.88 9.02
CA LEU A 90 10.35 16.49 7.76
C LEU A 90 10.72 17.46 6.64
N ARG A 91 11.39 16.95 5.60
CA ARG A 91 11.61 17.67 4.35
C ARG A 91 10.41 17.43 3.43
N VAL A 92 10.04 18.46 2.67
CA VAL A 92 9.01 18.36 1.62
C VAL A 92 9.65 17.70 0.40
N GLU A 93 10.02 16.44 0.54
CA GLU A 93 10.47 15.57 -0.55
C GLU A 93 9.39 14.49 -0.75
N ASN A 94 9.32 13.83 -1.91
CA ASN A 94 8.37 12.72 -2.16
C ASN A 94 8.89 11.41 -1.54
N THR A 95 9.10 11.41 -0.24
CA THR A 95 9.63 10.31 0.55
C THR A 95 8.51 9.36 0.99
N HIS A 96 8.77 8.07 0.85
CA HIS A 96 7.82 7.00 1.13
C HIS A 96 8.32 6.19 2.33
N TYR A 97 7.43 5.90 3.29
CA TYR A 97 7.77 5.19 4.53
C TYR A 97 6.92 3.95 4.74
N TRP A 98 7.58 2.88 5.19
CA TRP A 98 6.97 1.59 5.47
C TRP A 98 7.26 1.15 6.91
N PHE A 99 6.23 0.71 7.63
CA PHE A 99 6.30 0.28 9.05
C PHE A 99 6.08 -1.23 9.18
N THR A 100 7.02 -1.97 9.79
CA THR A 100 6.93 -3.45 9.85
C THR A 100 7.38 -4.06 11.16
N THR A 101 6.99 -5.32 11.39
CA THR A 101 7.28 -6.09 12.60
C THR A 101 8.05 -7.37 12.28
N GLY A 102 9.29 -7.26 11.76
CA GLY A 102 10.25 -8.37 11.67
C GLY A 102 11.27 -8.26 10.52
N LYS A 103 12.32 -9.10 10.56
CA LYS A 103 13.51 -9.00 9.69
C LYS A 103 13.20 -9.27 8.21
N HIS A 104 12.12 -10.01 7.94
CA HIS A 104 11.52 -10.24 6.63
C HIS A 104 10.03 -10.52 6.81
N TYR A 105 9.19 -9.52 6.58
CA TYR A 105 7.78 -9.75 6.27
C TYR A 105 7.44 -8.85 5.11
N THR A 106 7.63 -9.40 3.92
CA THR A 106 7.08 -8.88 2.67
C THR A 106 5.56 -8.72 2.84
N PRO A 107 4.96 -7.61 2.37
CA PRO A 107 3.52 -7.43 2.32
C PRO A 107 2.92 -8.70 1.74
N SER A 108 1.98 -9.27 2.48
CA SER A 108 1.28 -10.47 2.04
C SER A 108 0.41 -10.23 0.81
N LEU A 109 0.28 -8.96 0.40
CA LEU A 109 -0.31 -8.47 -0.84
C LEU A 109 0.34 -7.13 -1.22
N TYR A 110 0.81 -6.96 -2.45
CA TYR A 110 1.24 -5.67 -3.01
C TYR A 110 0.89 -5.56 -4.49
N VAL A 111 1.08 -4.38 -5.10
CA VAL A 111 0.90 -4.15 -6.55
C VAL A 111 2.18 -3.56 -7.11
N ASP A 112 2.60 -3.99 -8.30
CA ASP A 112 3.83 -3.52 -8.96
C ASP A 112 3.79 -2.01 -9.28
N ASN A 113 2.60 -1.49 -9.59
CA ASN A 113 2.38 -0.07 -9.84
C ASN A 113 1.02 0.39 -9.27
N GLN A 114 1.04 1.41 -8.42
CA GLN A 114 -0.16 1.96 -7.78
C GLN A 114 -0.87 2.99 -8.66
N GLU A 115 -0.20 3.52 -9.68
CA GLU A 115 -0.79 4.38 -10.70
C GLU A 115 -0.73 3.69 -12.06
N VAL A 116 -1.88 3.22 -12.53
CA VAL A 116 -1.99 2.49 -13.79
C VAL A 116 -2.69 3.38 -14.81
N THR A 117 -2.07 3.56 -15.96
CA THR A 117 -2.70 4.23 -17.10
C THR A 117 -3.12 3.19 -18.12
N GLY A 118 -4.38 3.24 -18.55
CA GLY A 118 -4.91 2.42 -19.63
C GLY A 118 -5.56 3.29 -20.71
N PHE A 119 -5.75 2.72 -21.90
CA PHE A 119 -6.36 3.44 -23.01
C PHE A 119 -7.76 2.93 -23.30
N ILE A 120 -8.65 3.82 -23.75
CA ILE A 120 -10.03 3.49 -24.10
C ILE A 120 -10.05 2.35 -25.13
N GLY A 121 -10.86 1.33 -24.86
CA GLY A 121 -11.04 0.14 -25.69
C GLY A 121 -9.98 -0.95 -25.49
N GLU A 122 -8.89 -0.68 -24.77
CA GLU A 122 -7.84 -1.65 -24.51
C GLU A 122 -8.06 -2.44 -23.22
N ASP A 123 -7.23 -3.46 -23.04
CA ASP A 123 -7.17 -4.26 -21.82
C ASP A 123 -5.97 -3.81 -20.97
N VAL A 124 -6.14 -3.81 -19.66
CA VAL A 124 -5.03 -3.60 -18.72
C VAL A 124 -4.96 -4.74 -17.74
N THR A 125 -3.73 -5.18 -17.41
CA THR A 125 -3.50 -6.21 -16.40
C THR A 125 -2.75 -5.63 -15.22
N ILE A 126 -3.32 -5.80 -14.04
CA ILE A 126 -2.74 -5.41 -12.76
C ILE A 126 -2.32 -6.69 -12.06
N ASN A 127 -1.04 -6.78 -11.72
CA ASN A 127 -0.52 -7.89 -10.94
C ASN A 127 -0.58 -7.56 -9.46
N CYS A 128 -1.16 -8.47 -8.69
CA CYS A 128 -1.25 -8.38 -7.24
C CYS A 128 -0.45 -9.55 -6.61
N PRO A 129 0.89 -9.43 -6.47
CA PRO A 129 1.67 -10.45 -5.77
C PRO A 129 1.19 -10.64 -4.34
N TYR A 130 1.10 -11.90 -3.90
CA TYR A 130 0.64 -12.26 -2.57
C TYR A 130 1.46 -13.39 -1.95
N ARG A 131 1.47 -13.45 -0.61
CA ARG A 131 2.22 -14.47 0.15
C ARG A 131 1.39 -15.24 1.17
N THR A 132 0.16 -14.80 1.45
CA THR A 132 -0.78 -15.50 2.33
C THR A 132 -1.95 -16.01 1.53
N SER A 133 -2.45 -17.19 1.89
CA SER A 133 -3.72 -17.68 1.35
C SER A 133 -4.86 -16.71 1.68
N GLY A 134 -5.82 -16.64 0.78
CA GLY A 134 -6.90 -15.68 0.86
C GLY A 134 -7.84 -15.85 -0.34
N GLU A 135 -8.97 -15.17 -0.28
CA GLU A 135 -9.88 -15.06 -1.41
C GLU A 135 -9.49 -13.81 -2.19
N MET A 136 -8.98 -13.99 -3.42
CA MET A 136 -8.51 -12.90 -4.28
C MET A 136 -9.69 -12.15 -4.87
N LYS A 137 -9.76 -10.85 -4.58
CA LYS A 137 -10.84 -9.96 -4.97
C LYS A 137 -10.29 -8.70 -5.62
N TRP A 138 -11.08 -8.14 -6.51
CA TRP A 138 -10.85 -6.82 -7.08
C TRP A 138 -12.04 -5.93 -6.77
N CYS A 139 -11.80 -4.87 -6.01
CA CYS A 139 -12.85 -4.00 -5.48
C CYS A 139 -12.70 -2.58 -6.01
N LYS A 140 -13.79 -1.93 -6.42
CA LYS A 140 -13.79 -0.48 -6.70
C LYS A 140 -14.20 0.28 -5.45
N LEU A 141 -13.54 1.41 -5.17
CA LEU A 141 -13.82 2.21 -3.98
C LEU A 141 -15.29 2.66 -3.94
N GLY A 142 -15.99 2.26 -2.88
CA GLY A 142 -17.41 2.59 -2.67
C GLY A 142 -18.40 1.80 -3.53
N ARG A 143 -17.96 0.69 -4.12
CA ARG A 143 -18.75 -0.21 -4.99
C ARG A 143 -18.49 -1.68 -4.64
N ASP A 144 -19.13 -2.57 -5.39
CA ASP A 144 -18.98 -4.02 -5.24
C ASP A 144 -17.61 -4.53 -5.73
N CYS A 145 -17.26 -5.71 -5.22
CA CYS A 145 -16.05 -6.44 -5.58
C CYS A 145 -16.37 -7.59 -6.53
N VAL A 146 -15.43 -7.89 -7.42
CA VAL A 146 -15.39 -9.16 -8.14
C VAL A 146 -14.62 -10.16 -7.26
N THR A 147 -15.27 -11.25 -6.86
CA THR A 147 -14.72 -12.26 -5.94
C THR A 147 -14.54 -13.65 -6.57
N GLY A 148 -14.79 -13.78 -7.87
CA GLY A 148 -14.59 -15.01 -8.64
C GLY A 148 -13.61 -14.83 -9.81
N VAL A 149 -13.51 -15.84 -10.68
CA VAL A 149 -12.60 -15.81 -11.85
C VAL A 149 -12.96 -14.74 -12.88
N SER A 150 -14.21 -14.28 -12.88
CA SER A 150 -14.67 -13.18 -13.72
C SER A 150 -15.86 -12.44 -13.11
N GLY A 151 -16.10 -11.23 -13.59
CA GLY A 151 -17.21 -10.38 -13.18
C GLY A 151 -17.23 -9.08 -13.98
N SER A 152 -17.96 -8.08 -13.48
CA SER A 152 -18.07 -6.76 -14.10
C SER A 152 -18.17 -5.67 -13.04
N ILE A 153 -17.49 -4.55 -13.27
CA ILE A 153 -17.60 -3.35 -12.44
C ILE A 153 -17.92 -2.18 -13.36
N ASP A 154 -19.06 -1.51 -13.12
CA ASP A 154 -19.55 -0.41 -13.95
C ASP A 154 -19.54 -0.76 -15.45
N GLY A 155 -19.91 -1.99 -15.79
CA GLY A 155 -19.93 -2.49 -17.18
C GLY A 155 -18.54 -2.75 -17.79
N THR A 156 -17.46 -2.65 -17.02
CA THR A 156 -16.11 -3.07 -17.43
C THR A 156 -15.91 -4.53 -17.01
N THR A 157 -15.59 -5.39 -17.97
CA THR A 157 -15.33 -6.80 -17.70
C THR A 157 -14.04 -6.96 -16.91
N VAL A 158 -14.06 -7.75 -15.85
CA VAL A 158 -12.92 -8.04 -14.99
C VAL A 158 -12.69 -9.54 -14.96
N ASN A 159 -11.47 -9.97 -15.22
CA ASN A 159 -11.03 -11.37 -15.06
C ASN A 159 -9.95 -11.44 -14.00
N ILE A 160 -10.07 -12.37 -13.06
CA ILE A 160 -9.09 -12.62 -12.01
C ILE A 160 -8.44 -13.97 -12.28
N ASN A 161 -7.14 -13.96 -12.57
CA ASN A 161 -6.34 -15.16 -12.77
C ASN A 161 -5.54 -15.48 -11.52
N THR A 162 -5.83 -16.62 -10.91
CA THR A 162 -5.20 -17.11 -9.66
C THR A 162 -4.35 -18.37 -9.89
N LYS A 163 -3.97 -18.68 -11.13
CA LYS A 163 -3.21 -19.90 -11.45
C LYS A 163 -1.78 -19.89 -10.91
N ALA A 164 -1.18 -18.72 -10.73
CA ALA A 164 0.14 -18.59 -10.16
C ALA A 164 0.07 -18.65 -8.62
N THR A 165 1.09 -19.26 -8.01
CA THR A 165 1.09 -19.57 -6.57
C THR A 165 1.38 -18.37 -5.66
N SER A 166 1.89 -17.27 -6.21
CA SER A 166 2.35 -16.09 -5.47
C SER A 166 1.94 -14.76 -6.09
N VAL A 167 1.09 -14.78 -7.11
CA VAL A 167 0.54 -13.58 -7.77
C VAL A 167 -0.82 -13.91 -8.35
N PHE A 168 -1.79 -13.03 -8.15
CA PHE A 168 -3.01 -13.05 -8.94
C PHE A 168 -3.03 -11.83 -9.85
N SER A 169 -3.51 -12.01 -11.06
CA SER A 169 -3.58 -10.94 -12.05
C SER A 169 -5.03 -10.57 -12.29
N VAL A 170 -5.31 -9.28 -12.27
CA VAL A 170 -6.61 -8.70 -12.60
C VAL A 170 -6.51 -8.09 -13.98
N THR A 171 -7.23 -8.65 -14.95
CA THR A 171 -7.34 -8.07 -16.29
C THR A 171 -8.69 -7.37 -16.42
N MET A 172 -8.65 -6.05 -16.56
CA MET A 172 -9.81 -5.24 -16.92
C MET A 172 -9.86 -5.09 -18.43
N ARG A 173 -10.95 -5.52 -19.07
CA ARG A 173 -11.07 -5.57 -20.53
C ARG A 173 -11.96 -4.49 -21.10
N GLY A 174 -11.60 -4.00 -22.27
CA GLY A 174 -12.38 -3.00 -23.01
C GLY A 174 -12.62 -1.75 -22.18
N LEU A 175 -11.54 -1.12 -21.72
CA LEU A 175 -11.59 0.02 -20.81
C LEU A 175 -12.46 1.14 -21.37
N MET A 176 -13.29 1.70 -20.50
CA MET A 176 -14.16 2.85 -20.79
C MET A 176 -13.71 4.04 -19.93
N PRO A 177 -14.09 5.29 -20.27
CA PRO A 177 -13.78 6.44 -19.43
C PRO A 177 -14.22 6.26 -17.97
N ARG A 178 -15.40 5.65 -17.75
CA ARG A 178 -15.95 5.33 -16.41
C ARG A 178 -15.22 4.22 -15.66
N SER A 179 -14.35 3.45 -16.33
CA SER A 179 -13.48 2.47 -15.68
C SER A 179 -12.42 3.15 -14.82
N SER A 180 -12.17 4.45 -14.99
CA SER A 180 -11.24 5.21 -14.15
C SER A 180 -11.69 5.26 -12.68
N GLY A 181 -10.71 5.34 -11.78
CA GLY A 181 -10.93 5.53 -10.35
C GLY A 181 -10.05 4.67 -9.46
N TRP A 182 -10.39 4.66 -8.17
CA TRP A 182 -9.68 3.90 -7.15
C TRP A 182 -10.22 2.48 -7.03
N TYR A 183 -9.30 1.52 -7.02
CA TYR A 183 -9.54 0.10 -6.82
C TYR A 183 -8.61 -0.46 -5.75
N TYR A 184 -8.86 -1.70 -5.34
CA TYR A 184 -8.02 -2.44 -4.40
C TYR A 184 -7.86 -3.89 -4.86
N CYS A 185 -6.62 -4.37 -4.89
CA CYS A 185 -6.35 -5.80 -4.75
C CYS A 185 -6.70 -6.17 -3.30
N ASP A 186 -7.52 -7.20 -3.11
CA ASP A 186 -7.93 -7.66 -1.79
C ASP A 186 -7.74 -9.18 -1.72
N ASN A 187 -7.18 -9.69 -0.62
CA ASN A 187 -7.04 -11.13 -0.37
C ASN A 187 -7.80 -11.62 0.88
N GLY A 188 -8.78 -10.84 1.35
CA GLY A 188 -9.56 -11.03 2.57
C GLY A 188 -8.92 -10.39 3.80
N ASN A 189 -7.59 -10.46 3.93
CA ASN A 189 -6.87 -9.95 5.10
C ASN A 189 -6.16 -8.61 4.84
N PHE A 190 -5.82 -8.35 3.58
CA PHE A 190 -5.05 -7.18 3.14
C PHE A 190 -5.70 -6.56 1.92
N GLN A 191 -5.65 -5.23 1.85
CA GLN A 191 -6.14 -4.42 0.73
C GLN A 191 -5.00 -3.52 0.26
N MET A 192 -4.70 -3.55 -1.04
CA MET A 192 -3.68 -2.70 -1.66
C MET A 192 -4.33 -1.80 -2.71
N PRO A 193 -4.30 -0.46 -2.54
CA PRO A 193 -4.93 0.48 -3.47
C PRO A 193 -4.21 0.54 -4.82
N VAL A 194 -4.99 0.79 -5.87
CA VAL A 194 -4.54 1.07 -7.23
C VAL A 194 -5.44 2.16 -7.82
N HIS A 195 -4.84 3.21 -8.37
CA HIS A 195 -5.55 4.22 -9.15
C HIS A 195 -5.43 3.92 -10.63
N LEU A 196 -6.56 3.70 -11.30
CA LEU A 196 -6.62 3.51 -12.75
C LEU A 196 -7.08 4.79 -13.42
N THR A 197 -6.27 5.30 -14.35
CA THR A 197 -6.61 6.43 -15.21
C THR A 197 -6.79 5.94 -16.64
N VAL A 198 -7.99 6.11 -17.20
CA VAL A 198 -8.28 5.74 -18.59
C VAL A 198 -8.33 6.98 -19.48
N THR A 199 -7.50 7.00 -20.53
CA THR A 199 -7.39 8.15 -21.44
C THR A 199 -7.52 7.73 -22.91
N ALA A 200 -7.77 8.69 -23.79
CA ALA A 200 -7.67 8.45 -25.23
C ALA A 200 -6.20 8.24 -25.63
N LYS A 201 -5.95 7.39 -26.63
CA LYS A 201 -4.60 7.22 -27.16
C LYS A 201 -4.09 8.55 -27.72
N PRO A 202 -2.81 8.90 -27.52
CA PRO A 202 -2.20 10.00 -28.23
C PRO A 202 -2.21 9.69 -29.73
N THR A 203 -2.95 10.46 -30.52
CA THR A 203 -2.80 10.45 -31.98
C THR A 203 -1.50 11.16 -32.30
N GLY A 204 -0.47 10.41 -32.67
CA GLY A 204 0.80 10.96 -33.13
C GLY A 204 0.58 11.90 -34.32
N LYS A 205 1.23 13.06 -34.28
CA LYS A 205 1.49 13.88 -35.47
C LYS A 205 2.74 13.36 -36.17
#